data_AF-A0A318NB70-F1
#
_entry.id   AF-A0A318NB70-F1
#
_cell.length_a   1.000
_cell.length_b   1.000
_cell.length_c   1.000
_cell.angle_alpha   90.00
_cell.angle_beta   90.00
_cell.angle_gamma   90.00
#
_symmetry.space_group_name_H-M   'P 1'
#
loop_
_entity.id
_entity.type
_entity.pdbx_description
1 polymer ?
#
loop_
_entity_poly.entity_id
_entity_poly.type
_entity_poly.pdbx_seq_one_letter_code
_entity_poly.pdbx_strand_id
1 'polypeptide(L)'
;MTGDELTVLVDRLRWDRRRDPYRGRREYSQTARQVAEECDRLVAEGRADLAVPVLRKAVDRITRALMYLDDPSGVIGDDLQELMDLYAKACVAALPNPFSLAGWLVKLECDGPVWPRVRLADFAPALGERGIAEVERLVAERARVADPESWTGPFAVRDLREQLAEVSGDVDRYVAVLAEHLTNAVQYQRIAEALHAAGRRDEAIDWARRGVAANAGSPHTDRLRDLLVDI
;
A
#
# COMPACT_ATOMS: atom_id res chain seq x y z
N MET A 1 8.18 -21.24 17.58
CA MET A 1 8.69 -20.31 18.61
C MET A 1 7.57 -19.92 19.58
N THR A 2 7.93 -19.59 20.82
CA THR A 2 7.01 -18.99 21.80
C THR A 2 6.81 -17.49 21.51
N GLY A 3 5.79 -16.86 22.11
CA GLY A 3 5.52 -15.43 21.92
C GLY A 3 6.68 -14.52 22.41
N ASP A 4 7.39 -14.94 23.45
CA ASP A 4 8.56 -14.23 23.97
C ASP A 4 9.74 -14.27 23.00
N GLU A 5 9.99 -15.44 22.38
CA GLU A 5 11.04 -15.59 21.37
C GLU A 5 10.76 -14.72 20.14
N LEU A 6 9.50 -14.62 19.70
CA LEU A 6 9.09 -13.73 18.60
C LEU A 6 9.30 -12.26 18.94
N THR A 7 8.99 -11.87 20.17
CA THR A 7 9.18 -10.50 20.65
C THR A 7 10.67 -10.13 20.65
N VAL A 8 11.53 -11.02 21.13
CA VAL A 8 12.99 -10.83 21.09
C VAL A 8 13.48 -10.72 19.66
N LEU A 9 12.98 -11.58 18.76
CA LEU A 9 13.40 -11.58 17.36
C LEU A 9 13.06 -10.25 16.65
N VAL A 10 11.81 -9.79 16.74
CA VAL A 10 11.40 -8.52 16.11
C VAL A 10 12.10 -7.32 16.75
N ASP A 11 12.50 -7.40 18.02
CA ASP A 11 13.26 -6.34 18.71
C ASP A 11 14.66 -6.12 18.12
N ARG A 12 15.24 -7.14 17.47
CA ARG A 12 16.51 -7.02 16.74
C ARG A 12 16.39 -6.18 15.46
N LEU A 13 15.18 -5.94 14.96
CA LEU A 13 14.94 -5.00 13.84
C LEU A 13 15.02 -3.53 14.24
N ARG A 14 15.29 -3.22 15.51
CA ARG A 14 15.54 -1.83 15.91
C ARG A 14 16.89 -1.37 15.37
N TRP A 15 16.88 -0.38 14.48
CA TRP A 15 18.09 0.26 13.98
C TRP A 15 18.56 1.38 14.92
N ASP A 16 19.85 1.40 15.26
CA ASP A 16 20.48 2.53 15.94
C ASP A 16 20.85 3.60 14.90
N ARG A 17 20.28 4.81 15.05
CA ARG A 17 20.55 5.97 14.19
C ARG A 17 22.02 6.40 14.18
N ARG A 18 22.83 6.00 15.18
CA ARG A 18 24.27 6.29 15.24
C ARG A 18 25.12 5.27 14.48
N ARG A 19 24.52 4.18 14.01
CA ARG A 19 25.22 3.15 13.24
C ARG A 19 25.54 3.69 11.85
N ASP A 20 26.68 3.24 11.32
CA ASP A 20 27.05 3.48 9.93
C ASP A 20 25.93 2.96 8.98
N PRO A 21 25.47 3.78 8.02
CA PRO A 21 24.33 3.43 7.14
C PRO A 21 24.53 2.14 6.32
N TYR A 22 25.78 1.74 6.04
CA TYR A 22 26.10 0.58 5.21
C TYR A 22 26.36 -0.68 6.04
N ARG A 23 26.68 -0.53 7.33
CA ARG A 23 27.19 -1.63 8.15
C ARG A 23 26.08 -2.57 8.59
N GLY A 24 26.18 -3.83 8.15
CA GLY A 24 25.41 -4.98 8.63
C GLY A 24 23.97 -5.06 8.16
N ARG A 25 23.75 -4.61 6.92
CA ARG A 25 22.48 -4.79 6.19
C ARG A 25 22.15 -6.25 5.95
N ARG A 26 23.14 -7.11 5.72
CA ARG A 26 22.91 -8.55 5.49
C ARG A 26 22.29 -9.21 6.72
N GLU A 27 22.82 -8.94 7.91
CA GLU A 27 22.29 -9.46 9.17
C GLU A 27 20.92 -8.86 9.48
N TYR A 28 20.70 -7.59 9.10
CA TYR A 28 19.40 -6.93 9.23
C TYR A 28 18.33 -7.59 8.33
N SER A 29 18.64 -7.81 7.06
CA SER A 29 17.80 -8.54 6.09
C SER A 29 17.49 -9.97 6.57
N GLN A 30 18.51 -10.71 7.01
CA GLN A 30 18.34 -12.05 7.57
C GLN A 30 17.39 -12.06 8.78
N THR A 31 17.47 -11.05 9.64
CA THR A 31 16.56 -10.90 10.77
C THR A 31 15.12 -10.64 10.30
N ALA A 32 14.93 -9.78 9.29
CA ALA A 32 13.61 -9.48 8.73
C ALA A 32 12.97 -10.72 8.12
N ARG A 33 13.73 -11.49 7.34
CA ARG A 33 13.28 -12.75 6.75
C ARG A 33 12.96 -13.81 7.79
N GLN A 34 13.78 -13.93 8.83
CA GLN A 34 13.48 -14.84 9.94
C GLN A 34 12.16 -14.46 10.64
N VAL A 35 11.87 -13.16 10.82
CA VAL A 35 10.57 -12.71 11.34
C VAL A 35 9.44 -13.13 10.40
N ALA A 36 9.61 -12.92 9.08
CA ALA A 36 8.61 -13.29 8.09
C ALA A 36 8.34 -14.80 8.11
N GLU A 37 9.36 -15.63 8.07
CA GLU A 37 9.25 -17.10 8.10
C GLU A 37 8.53 -17.62 9.35
N GLU A 38 8.86 -17.09 10.53
CA GLU A 38 8.21 -17.50 11.78
C GLU A 38 6.75 -17.02 11.85
N CYS A 39 6.45 -15.83 11.33
CA CYS A 39 5.08 -15.31 11.28
C CYS A 39 4.23 -16.04 10.25
N ASP A 40 4.78 -16.38 9.08
CA ASP A 40 4.09 -17.15 8.04
C ASP A 40 3.72 -18.54 8.57
N ARG A 41 4.64 -19.19 9.29
CA ARG A 41 4.36 -20.46 9.98
C ARG A 41 3.21 -20.33 10.97
N LEU A 42 3.19 -19.27 11.80
CA LEU A 42 2.08 -19.03 12.72
C LEU A 42 0.75 -18.84 12.00
N VAL A 43 0.74 -18.11 10.88
CA VAL A 43 -0.47 -17.92 10.07
C VAL A 43 -0.94 -19.26 9.50
N ALA A 44 -0.03 -20.08 8.96
CA ALA A 44 -0.34 -21.42 8.46
C ALA A 44 -0.86 -22.39 9.54
N GLU A 45 -0.42 -22.22 10.78
CA GLU A 45 -0.89 -22.98 11.95
C GLU A 45 -2.22 -22.43 12.53
N GLY A 46 -2.83 -21.41 11.92
CA GLY A 46 -4.07 -20.80 12.41
C GLY A 46 -3.90 -19.89 13.62
N ARG A 47 -2.67 -19.45 13.91
CA ARG A 47 -2.28 -18.58 15.05
C ARG A 47 -1.92 -17.18 14.58
N ALA A 48 -2.66 -16.66 13.62
CA ALA A 48 -2.42 -15.35 13.02
C ALA A 48 -2.54 -14.20 14.03
N ASP A 49 -3.34 -14.37 15.09
CA ASP A 49 -3.48 -13.44 16.21
C ASP A 49 -2.13 -13.11 16.89
N LEU A 50 -1.21 -14.07 16.92
CA LEU A 50 0.15 -13.88 17.45
C LEU A 50 1.08 -13.22 16.43
N ALA A 51 0.87 -13.45 15.13
CA ALA A 51 1.68 -12.89 14.05
C ALA A 51 1.38 -11.40 13.81
N VAL A 52 0.10 -10.99 13.85
CA VAL A 52 -0.35 -9.61 13.59
C VAL A 52 0.43 -8.54 14.35
N PRO A 53 0.57 -8.59 15.70
CA PRO A 53 1.32 -7.56 16.43
C PRO A 53 2.83 -7.57 16.11
N VAL A 54 3.40 -8.74 15.84
CA VAL A 54 4.82 -8.90 15.49
C VAL A 54 5.09 -8.29 14.12
N LEU A 55 4.29 -8.63 13.12
CA LEU A 55 4.41 -8.11 11.75
C LEU A 55 4.22 -6.60 11.70
N ARG A 56 3.19 -6.05 12.39
CA ARG A 56 3.01 -4.60 12.50
C ARG A 56 4.26 -3.92 13.07
N LYS A 57 4.82 -4.48 14.14
CA LYS A 57 6.02 -3.95 14.80
C LYS A 57 7.26 -4.06 13.91
N ALA A 58 7.36 -5.11 13.09
CA ALA A 58 8.44 -5.30 12.13
C ALA A 58 8.38 -4.23 11.03
N VAL A 59 7.20 -4.02 10.42
CA VAL A 59 6.95 -2.96 9.42
C VAL A 59 7.32 -1.59 10.01
N ASP A 60 6.77 -1.23 11.17
CA ASP A 60 7.06 0.05 11.82
C ASP A 60 8.56 0.28 12.06
N ARG A 61 9.32 -0.78 12.37
CA ARG A 61 10.75 -0.71 12.65
C ARG A 61 11.58 -0.56 11.39
N ILE A 62 11.30 -1.35 10.37
CA ILE A 62 12.06 -1.30 9.13
C ILE A 62 11.76 0.00 8.38
N THR A 63 10.50 0.44 8.35
CA THR A 63 10.12 1.77 7.82
C THR A 63 10.93 2.88 8.47
N ARG A 64 11.07 2.86 9.81
CA ARG A 64 11.91 3.84 10.54
C ARG A 64 13.40 3.66 10.29
N ALA A 65 13.88 2.42 10.13
CA ALA A 65 15.28 2.12 9.88
C ALA A 65 15.73 2.67 8.53
N LEU A 66 14.92 2.49 7.48
CA LEU A 66 15.16 2.99 6.12
C LEU A 66 15.24 4.52 6.02
N MET A 67 14.85 5.27 7.06
CA MET A 67 15.11 6.70 7.14
C MET A 67 16.58 7.04 7.47
N TYR A 68 17.38 6.05 7.90
CA TYR A 68 18.77 6.21 8.35
C TYR A 68 19.72 5.15 7.79
N LEU A 69 19.19 4.06 7.24
CA LEU A 69 19.90 2.96 6.62
C LEU A 69 19.87 3.19 5.11
N ASP A 70 21.04 3.30 4.49
CA ASP A 70 21.16 3.37 3.04
C ASP A 70 21.00 1.98 2.45
N ASP A 71 19.95 1.77 1.65
CA ASP A 71 19.69 0.50 0.95
C ASP A 71 19.77 0.68 -0.58
N PRO A 72 20.97 0.89 -1.14
CA PRO A 72 21.12 1.10 -2.57
C PRO A 72 20.72 -0.12 -3.40
N SER A 73 20.73 -1.31 -2.80
CA SER A 73 20.31 -2.56 -3.43
C SER A 73 18.79 -2.78 -3.42
N GLY A 74 18.04 -2.05 -2.59
CA GLY A 74 16.60 -2.25 -2.40
C GLY A 74 16.20 -3.49 -1.59
N VAL A 75 17.15 -4.29 -1.12
CA VAL A 75 16.89 -5.59 -0.45
C VAL A 75 16.07 -5.42 0.84
N ILE A 76 16.36 -4.40 1.64
CA ILE A 76 15.61 -4.12 2.87
C ILE A 76 14.23 -3.55 2.54
N GLY A 77 14.13 -2.78 1.46
CA GLY A 77 12.85 -2.34 0.90
C GLY A 77 11.98 -3.52 0.46
N ASP A 78 12.56 -4.51 -0.22
CA ASP A 78 11.87 -5.73 -0.64
C ASP A 78 11.41 -6.56 0.57
N ASP A 79 12.30 -6.76 1.56
CA ASP A 79 11.96 -7.46 2.80
C ASP A 79 10.82 -6.74 3.55
N LEU A 80 10.79 -5.39 3.53
CA LEU A 80 9.72 -4.59 4.12
C LEU A 80 8.39 -4.78 3.36
N GLN A 81 8.42 -4.82 2.03
CA GLN A 81 7.21 -5.06 1.23
C GLN A 81 6.67 -6.47 1.46
N GLU A 82 7.53 -7.48 1.55
CA GLU A 82 7.15 -8.85 1.86
C GLU A 82 6.48 -8.97 3.24
N LEU A 83 7.04 -8.30 4.26
CA LEU A 83 6.44 -8.23 5.60
C LEU A 83 5.08 -7.52 5.58
N MET A 84 4.91 -6.49 4.75
CA MET A 84 3.62 -5.78 4.60
C MET A 84 2.56 -6.67 3.95
N ASP A 85 2.92 -7.39 2.90
CA ASP A 85 2.04 -8.35 2.23
C ASP A 85 1.63 -9.50 3.17
N LEU A 86 2.57 -10.01 3.98
CA LEU A 86 2.30 -11.02 5.00
C LEU A 86 1.43 -10.46 6.13
N TYR A 87 1.63 -9.21 6.53
CA TYR A 87 0.78 -8.53 7.51
C TYR A 87 -0.68 -8.43 7.05
N ALA A 88 -0.92 -8.10 5.78
CA ALA A 88 -2.27 -8.11 5.21
C ALA A 88 -2.94 -9.49 5.32
N LYS A 89 -2.24 -10.56 4.90
CA LYS A 89 -2.72 -11.95 5.02
C LYS A 89 -3.04 -12.31 6.48
N ALA A 90 -2.16 -11.97 7.41
CA ALA A 90 -2.37 -12.23 8.83
C ALA A 90 -3.58 -11.45 9.38
N CYS A 91 -3.79 -10.20 8.95
CA CYS A 91 -4.98 -9.43 9.32
C CYS A 91 -6.27 -10.07 8.80
N VAL A 92 -6.28 -10.61 7.58
CA VAL A 92 -7.45 -11.32 7.04
C VAL A 92 -7.75 -12.59 7.84
N ALA A 93 -6.72 -13.33 8.26
CA ALA A 93 -6.89 -14.54 9.06
C ALA A 93 -7.32 -14.27 10.52
N ALA A 94 -6.81 -13.20 11.13
CA ALA A 94 -7.05 -12.90 12.55
C ALA A 94 -8.21 -11.92 12.81
N LEU A 95 -8.63 -11.16 11.81
CA LEU A 95 -9.64 -10.10 11.89
C LEU A 95 -9.42 -9.14 13.08
N PRO A 96 -8.28 -8.41 13.11
CA PRO A 96 -7.98 -7.48 14.20
C PRO A 96 -8.99 -6.33 14.24
N ASN A 97 -8.95 -5.52 15.31
CA ASN A 97 -9.84 -4.36 15.44
C ASN A 97 -9.76 -3.44 14.19
N PRO A 98 -10.86 -3.25 13.45
CA PRO A 98 -10.82 -2.61 12.14
C PRO A 98 -10.51 -1.11 12.23
N PHE A 99 -10.94 -0.42 13.31
CA PHE A 99 -10.62 1.00 13.54
C PHE A 99 -9.13 1.21 13.81
N SER A 100 -8.53 0.33 14.60
CA SER A 100 -7.09 0.36 14.90
C SER A 100 -6.26 0.06 13.66
N LEU A 101 -6.73 -0.85 12.80
CA LEU A 101 -6.08 -1.15 11.52
C LEU A 101 -6.20 0.05 10.55
N ALA A 102 -7.40 0.59 10.37
CA ALA A 102 -7.66 1.79 9.54
C ALA A 102 -6.77 2.96 9.95
N GLY A 103 -6.73 3.28 11.24
CA GLY A 103 -5.90 4.36 11.78
C GLY A 103 -4.41 4.16 11.55
N TRP A 104 -3.92 2.91 11.64
CA TRP A 104 -2.52 2.60 11.37
C TRP A 104 -2.18 2.75 9.87
N LEU A 105 -3.04 2.26 8.96
CA LEU A 105 -2.84 2.36 7.51
C LEU A 105 -2.81 3.82 7.04
N VAL A 106 -3.81 4.63 7.45
CA VAL A 106 -3.86 6.06 7.07
C VAL A 106 -2.66 6.82 7.64
N LYS A 107 -2.24 6.50 8.87
CA LYS A 107 -1.05 7.11 9.46
C LYS A 107 0.21 6.74 8.69
N LEU A 108 0.37 5.47 8.31
CA LEU A 108 1.54 5.02 7.56
C LEU A 108 1.64 5.73 6.21
N GLU A 109 0.55 5.82 5.45
CA GLU A 109 0.52 6.50 4.16
C GLU A 109 0.70 8.02 4.27
N CYS A 110 0.04 8.68 5.23
CA CYS A 110 0.07 10.14 5.33
C CYS A 110 1.30 10.70 6.08
N ASP A 111 1.81 9.99 7.10
CA ASP A 111 2.89 10.46 7.98
C ASP A 111 4.19 9.67 7.79
N GLY A 112 4.14 8.53 7.11
CA GLY A 112 5.30 7.69 6.83
C GLY A 112 6.09 8.17 5.62
N PRO A 113 7.26 7.55 5.39
CA PRO A 113 7.91 7.68 4.09
C PRO A 113 7.07 7.00 3.00
N VAL A 114 7.43 7.18 1.73
CA VAL A 114 6.72 6.61 0.56
C VAL A 114 6.86 5.06 0.47
N TRP A 115 7.28 4.40 1.55
CA TRP A 115 7.50 2.95 1.64
C TRP A 115 7.09 2.41 3.03
N PRO A 116 6.57 1.16 3.14
CA PRO A 116 6.18 0.29 2.03
C PRO A 116 5.01 0.85 1.25
N ARG A 117 4.74 0.28 0.07
CA ARG A 117 3.50 0.59 -0.64
C ARG A 117 2.34 -0.09 0.08
N VAL A 118 1.33 0.68 0.50
CA VAL A 118 0.09 0.11 1.03
C VAL A 118 -0.90 -0.12 -0.12
N ARG A 119 -1.43 -1.35 -0.19
CA ARG A 119 -2.55 -1.73 -1.05
C ARG A 119 -3.77 -1.98 -0.17
N LEU A 120 -4.67 -1.01 -0.08
CA LEU A 120 -5.88 -1.05 0.74
C LEU A 120 -6.76 -2.26 0.38
N ALA A 121 -6.78 -2.67 -0.89
CA ALA A 121 -7.47 -3.87 -1.34
C ALA A 121 -7.05 -5.14 -0.59
N ASP A 122 -5.76 -5.28 -0.23
CA ASP A 122 -5.26 -6.44 0.52
C ASP A 122 -5.76 -6.44 1.98
N PHE A 123 -6.10 -5.26 2.52
CA PHE A 123 -6.63 -5.08 3.87
C PHE A 123 -8.17 -5.01 3.90
N ALA A 124 -8.83 -4.78 2.77
CA ALA A 124 -10.27 -4.59 2.69
C ALA A 124 -11.08 -5.72 3.36
N PRO A 125 -10.74 -7.01 3.19
CA PRO A 125 -11.45 -8.09 3.88
C PRO A 125 -11.31 -8.04 5.41
N ALA A 126 -10.14 -7.65 5.92
CA ALA A 126 -9.88 -7.52 7.36
C ALA A 126 -10.51 -6.27 7.97
N LEU A 127 -10.61 -5.18 7.20
CA LEU A 127 -11.26 -3.94 7.60
C LEU A 127 -12.78 -4.10 7.65
N GLY A 128 -13.36 -4.81 6.67
CA GLY A 128 -14.80 -4.86 6.44
C GLY A 128 -15.39 -3.46 6.23
N GLU A 129 -16.72 -3.39 6.16
CA GLU A 129 -17.44 -2.12 5.91
C GLU A 129 -17.10 -1.04 6.96
N ARG A 130 -17.01 -1.44 8.24
CA ARG A 130 -16.74 -0.51 9.35
C ARG A 130 -15.33 0.06 9.30
N GLY A 131 -14.34 -0.76 8.95
CA GLY A 131 -12.96 -0.31 8.81
C GLY A 131 -12.79 0.58 7.58
N ILE A 132 -13.40 0.22 6.45
CA ILE A 132 -13.38 1.04 5.23
C ILE A 132 -14.02 2.41 5.48
N ALA A 133 -15.18 2.47 6.14
CA ALA A 133 -15.81 3.73 6.51
C ALA A 133 -14.91 4.59 7.43
N GLU A 134 -14.15 3.97 8.32
CA GLU A 134 -13.17 4.70 9.15
C GLU A 134 -11.99 5.22 8.33
N VAL A 135 -11.49 4.45 7.35
CA VAL A 135 -10.48 4.94 6.40
C VAL A 135 -11.02 6.14 5.64
N GLU A 136 -12.24 6.08 5.10
CA GLU A 136 -12.89 7.21 4.42
C GLU A 136 -12.96 8.46 5.32
N ARG A 137 -13.40 8.28 6.57
CA ARG A 137 -13.52 9.37 7.55
C ARG A 137 -12.16 10.01 7.83
N LEU A 138 -11.13 9.21 8.08
CA LEU A 138 -9.78 9.68 8.37
C LEU A 138 -9.14 10.38 7.16
N VAL A 139 -9.32 9.84 5.95
CA VAL A 139 -8.84 10.46 4.70
C VAL A 139 -9.51 11.81 4.47
N ALA A 140 -10.82 11.91 4.69
CA ALA A 140 -11.54 13.19 4.60
C ALA A 140 -11.07 14.22 5.64
N GLU A 141 -10.73 13.78 6.86
CA GLU A 141 -10.14 14.63 7.89
C GLU A 141 -8.77 15.15 7.47
N ARG A 142 -7.90 14.26 6.95
CA ARG A 142 -6.57 14.62 6.43
C ARG A 142 -6.65 15.59 5.26
N ALA A 143 -7.60 15.40 4.35
CA ALA A 143 -7.80 16.28 3.20
C ALA A 143 -8.10 17.74 3.60
N ARG A 144 -8.79 17.97 4.72
CA ARG A 144 -9.14 19.32 5.20
C ARG A 144 -7.97 20.10 5.78
N VAL A 145 -6.96 19.39 6.30
CA VAL A 145 -5.81 19.98 6.98
C VAL A 145 -4.51 19.82 6.19
N ALA A 146 -4.57 19.19 5.01
CA ALA A 146 -3.43 19.00 4.15
C ALA A 146 -2.90 20.36 3.69
N ASP A 147 -1.62 20.63 3.99
CA ASP A 147 -0.92 21.79 3.49
C ASP A 147 -0.80 21.69 1.96
N PRO A 148 -1.37 22.64 1.18
CA PRO A 148 -1.26 22.65 -0.27
C PRO A 148 0.18 22.72 -0.79
N GLU A 149 1.12 23.23 0.02
CA GLU A 149 2.54 23.33 -0.34
C GLU A 149 3.34 22.06 0.00
N SER A 150 2.77 21.14 0.79
CA SER A 150 3.39 19.84 1.06
C SER A 150 3.29 18.96 -0.18
N TRP A 151 4.41 18.35 -0.58
CA TRP A 151 4.41 17.42 -1.72
C TRP A 151 3.80 16.05 -1.36
N THR A 152 3.99 15.59 -0.11
CA THR A 152 3.64 14.22 0.30
C THR A 152 2.22 14.09 0.83
N GLY A 153 1.72 15.09 1.57
CA GLY A 153 0.39 15.04 2.18
C GLY A 153 -0.76 14.95 1.16
N PRO A 154 -0.84 15.87 0.18
CA PRO A 154 -1.84 15.81 -0.88
C PRO A 154 -1.73 14.54 -1.74
N PHE A 155 -0.52 14.04 -1.97
CA PHE A 155 -0.32 12.79 -2.71
C PHE A 155 -0.93 11.59 -1.97
N ALA A 156 -0.62 11.41 -0.68
CA ALA A 156 -1.12 10.29 0.12
C ALA A 156 -2.65 10.32 0.25
N VAL A 157 -3.24 11.51 0.46
CA VAL A 157 -4.70 11.68 0.48
C VAL A 157 -5.31 11.30 -0.87
N ARG A 158 -4.73 11.75 -1.97
CA ARG A 158 -5.21 11.41 -3.32
C ARG A 158 -5.13 9.90 -3.56
N ASP A 159 -3.98 9.28 -3.27
CA ASP A 159 -3.76 7.86 -3.46
C ASP A 159 -4.78 7.02 -2.65
N LEU A 160 -4.98 7.33 -1.37
CA LEU A 160 -5.99 6.67 -0.55
C LEU A 160 -7.42 6.86 -1.07
N ARG A 161 -7.76 8.05 -1.63
CA ARG A 161 -9.08 8.27 -2.27
C ARG A 161 -9.27 7.38 -3.50
N GLU A 162 -8.23 7.26 -4.34
CA GLU A 162 -8.24 6.38 -5.51
C GLU A 162 -8.41 4.91 -5.07
N GLN A 163 -7.64 4.46 -4.07
CA GLN A 163 -7.74 3.10 -3.53
C GLN A 163 -9.11 2.81 -2.87
N LEU A 164 -9.70 3.78 -2.17
CA LEU A 164 -11.05 3.64 -1.59
C LEU A 164 -12.12 3.50 -2.67
N ALA A 165 -12.00 4.24 -3.77
CA ALA A 165 -12.92 4.11 -4.89
C ALA A 165 -12.77 2.74 -5.58
N GLU A 166 -11.54 2.25 -5.74
CA GLU A 166 -11.27 0.91 -6.26
C GLU A 166 -11.90 -0.18 -5.37
N VAL A 167 -11.66 -0.13 -4.06
CA VAL A 167 -12.20 -1.09 -3.09
C VAL A 167 -13.73 -1.07 -3.02
N SER A 168 -14.36 0.06 -3.32
CA SER A 168 -15.83 0.15 -3.30
C SER A 168 -16.52 -0.68 -4.39
N GLY A 169 -15.80 -1.01 -5.48
CA GLY A 169 -16.38 -1.67 -6.65
C GLY A 169 -17.33 -0.79 -7.48
N ASP A 170 -17.56 0.46 -7.06
CA ASP A 170 -18.36 1.44 -7.79
C ASP A 170 -17.50 2.05 -8.91
N VAL A 171 -17.73 1.58 -10.13
CA VAL A 171 -17.00 2.00 -11.33
C VAL A 171 -17.19 3.49 -11.59
N ASP A 172 -18.40 4.03 -11.40
CA ASP A 172 -18.66 5.46 -11.63
C ASP A 172 -17.90 6.32 -10.61
N ARG A 173 -17.90 5.91 -9.33
CA ARG A 173 -17.09 6.55 -8.29
C ARG A 173 -15.60 6.48 -8.62
N TYR A 174 -15.10 5.33 -9.06
CA TYR A 174 -13.70 5.16 -9.45
C TYR A 174 -13.31 6.08 -10.61
N VAL A 175 -14.12 6.12 -11.68
CA VAL A 175 -13.91 7.03 -12.79
C VAL A 175 -13.93 8.48 -12.34
N ALA A 176 -14.91 8.89 -11.51
CA ALA A 176 -15.01 10.25 -11.02
C ALA A 176 -13.77 10.67 -10.21
N VAL A 177 -13.29 9.82 -9.30
CA VAL A 177 -12.11 10.11 -8.47
C VAL A 177 -10.84 10.21 -9.31
N LEU A 178 -10.60 9.28 -10.24
CA LEU A 178 -9.40 9.34 -11.10
C LEU A 178 -9.46 10.54 -12.07
N ALA A 179 -10.65 10.93 -12.52
CA ALA A 179 -10.85 12.05 -13.43
C ALA A 179 -10.52 13.42 -12.79
N GLU A 180 -10.49 13.53 -11.46
CA GLU A 180 -10.08 14.76 -10.76
C GLU A 180 -8.61 15.13 -11.04
N HIS A 181 -7.75 14.13 -11.34
CA HIS A 181 -6.30 14.32 -11.47
C HIS A 181 -5.68 13.51 -12.61
N LEU A 182 -6.00 13.89 -13.85
CA LEU A 182 -5.50 13.26 -15.09
C LEU A 182 -4.10 13.77 -15.50
N THR A 183 -3.08 13.48 -14.69
CA THR A 183 -1.72 14.01 -14.90
C THR A 183 -0.88 13.24 -15.92
N ASN A 184 -1.23 11.99 -16.23
CA ASN A 184 -0.51 11.16 -17.20
C ASN A 184 -1.41 10.05 -17.79
N ALA A 185 -0.91 9.33 -18.79
CA ALA A 185 -1.60 8.25 -19.49
C ALA A 185 -2.07 7.09 -18.58
N VAL A 186 -1.42 6.87 -17.43
CA VAL A 186 -1.76 5.76 -16.51
C VAL A 186 -3.15 5.94 -15.92
N GLN A 187 -3.57 7.16 -15.58
CA GLN A 187 -4.91 7.38 -15.03
C GLN A 187 -6.01 7.13 -16.07
N TYR A 188 -5.78 7.52 -17.33
CA TYR A 188 -6.69 7.18 -18.43
C TYR A 188 -6.77 5.67 -18.64
N GLN A 189 -5.63 4.98 -18.55
CA GLN A 189 -5.56 3.53 -18.72
C GLN A 189 -6.38 2.83 -17.63
N ARG A 190 -6.18 3.18 -16.35
CA ARG A 190 -6.92 2.62 -15.23
C ARG A 190 -8.44 2.83 -15.34
N ILE A 191 -8.87 4.01 -15.80
CA ILE A 191 -10.29 4.29 -16.06
C ILE A 191 -10.82 3.39 -17.18
N ALA A 192 -10.12 3.31 -18.31
CA ALA A 192 -10.55 2.52 -19.46
C ALA A 192 -10.60 1.02 -19.14
N GLU A 193 -9.62 0.49 -18.41
CA GLU A 193 -9.60 -0.90 -17.94
C GLU A 193 -10.78 -1.20 -17.00
N ALA A 194 -11.08 -0.31 -16.04
CA ALA A 194 -12.20 -0.49 -15.13
C ALA A 194 -13.55 -0.48 -15.86
N LEU A 195 -13.74 0.43 -16.82
CA LEU A 195 -14.96 0.49 -17.65
C LEU A 195 -15.10 -0.75 -18.53
N HIS A 196 -14.00 -1.21 -19.13
CA HIS A 196 -14.01 -2.42 -19.96
C HIS A 196 -14.35 -3.66 -19.14
N ALA A 197 -13.73 -3.84 -17.97
CA ALA A 197 -14.03 -4.93 -17.04
C ALA A 197 -15.50 -4.92 -16.57
N ALA A 198 -16.13 -3.74 -16.52
CA ALA A 198 -17.55 -3.57 -16.22
C ALA A 198 -18.50 -3.75 -17.43
N GLY A 199 -17.96 -4.09 -18.61
CA GLY A 199 -18.74 -4.26 -19.84
C GLY A 199 -19.13 -2.95 -20.54
N ARG A 200 -18.64 -1.80 -20.08
CA ARG A 200 -18.94 -0.46 -20.63
C ARG A 200 -17.97 -0.11 -21.75
N ARG A 201 -18.01 -0.93 -22.81
CA ARG A 201 -17.05 -0.93 -23.92
C ARG A 201 -16.86 0.44 -24.57
N ASP A 202 -17.96 1.11 -24.91
CA ASP A 202 -17.91 2.39 -25.63
C ASP A 202 -17.23 3.48 -24.80
N GLU A 203 -17.55 3.55 -23.51
CA GLU A 203 -16.93 4.51 -22.59
C GLU A 203 -15.44 4.19 -22.36
N ALA A 204 -15.07 2.91 -22.29
CA ALA A 204 -13.67 2.49 -22.20
C ALA A 204 -12.87 2.96 -23.41
N ILE A 205 -13.41 2.80 -24.62
CA ILE A 205 -12.78 3.28 -25.87
C ILE A 205 -12.63 4.79 -25.85
N ASP A 206 -13.67 5.52 -25.44
CA ASP A 206 -13.63 6.98 -25.39
C ASP A 206 -12.58 7.49 -24.41
N TRP A 207 -12.49 6.89 -23.22
CA TRP A 207 -11.46 7.23 -22.23
C TRP A 207 -10.05 6.89 -22.71
N ALA A 208 -9.86 5.74 -23.36
CA ALA A 208 -8.55 5.38 -23.90
C ALA A 208 -8.11 6.33 -25.02
N ARG A 209 -9.02 6.69 -25.94
CA ARG A 209 -8.75 7.69 -27.00
C ARG A 209 -8.41 9.06 -26.42
N ARG A 210 -9.15 9.51 -25.40
CA ARG A 210 -8.85 10.76 -24.67
C ARG A 210 -7.45 10.71 -24.07
N GLY A 211 -7.06 9.58 -23.47
CA GLY A 211 -5.73 9.40 -22.91
C GLY A 211 -4.61 9.47 -23.94
N VAL A 212 -4.78 8.81 -25.10
CA VAL A 212 -3.82 8.88 -26.22
C VAL A 212 -3.69 10.31 -26.74
N ALA A 213 -4.80 11.02 -26.92
CA ALA A 213 -4.79 12.40 -27.42
C ALA A 213 -4.14 13.37 -26.42
N ALA A 214 -4.47 13.26 -25.12
CA ALA A 214 -3.94 14.14 -24.08
C ALA A 214 -2.45 13.91 -23.78
N ASN A 215 -1.90 12.74 -24.11
CA ASN A 215 -0.53 12.35 -23.79
C ASN A 215 0.30 12.02 -25.05
N ALA A 216 -0.05 12.62 -26.20
CA ALA A 216 0.60 12.35 -27.48
C ALA A 216 2.13 12.53 -27.37
N GLY A 217 2.88 11.48 -27.71
CA GLY A 217 4.35 11.47 -27.64
C GLY A 217 4.94 10.92 -26.33
N SER A 218 4.12 10.59 -25.33
CA SER A 218 4.58 9.89 -24.12
C SER A 218 4.81 8.39 -24.40
N PRO A 219 5.93 7.79 -23.95
CA PRO A 219 6.14 6.32 -23.98
C PRO A 219 5.04 5.52 -23.25
N HIS A 220 4.27 6.17 -22.38
CA HIS A 220 3.18 5.53 -21.64
C HIS A 220 1.87 5.43 -22.44
N THR A 221 1.82 5.93 -23.68
CA THR A 221 0.64 5.81 -24.55
C THR A 221 0.49 4.44 -25.20
N ASP A 222 1.54 3.62 -25.22
CA ASP A 222 1.50 2.30 -25.87
C ASP A 222 0.46 1.38 -25.22
N ARG A 223 0.40 1.34 -23.89
CA ARG A 223 -0.61 0.53 -23.17
C ARG A 223 -2.05 0.94 -23.48
N LEU A 224 -2.29 2.23 -23.71
CA LEU A 224 -3.61 2.71 -24.13
C LEU A 224 -3.95 2.27 -25.56
N ARG A 225 -2.95 2.18 -26.45
CA ARG A 225 -3.15 1.66 -27.80
C ARG A 225 -3.39 0.16 -27.78
N ASP A 226 -2.63 -0.58 -26.98
CA ASP A 226 -2.81 -2.02 -26.80
C ASP A 226 -4.21 -2.32 -26.27
N LEU A 227 -4.65 -1.60 -25.23
CA LEU A 227 -6.00 -1.71 -24.69
C LEU A 227 -7.08 -1.42 -25.75
N LEU A 228 -6.89 -0.43 -26.63
CA LEU A 228 -7.83 -0.15 -27.72
C LEU A 228 -7.93 -1.27 -28.77
N VAL A 229 -6.92 -2.12 -28.89
CA VAL A 229 -6.94 -3.30 -29.78
C VAL A 229 -7.67 -4.45 -29.12
N ASP A 230 -7.52 -4.60 -27.79
CA ASP A 230 -8.09 -5.70 -27.02
C ASP A 230 -9.58 -5.52 -26.67
N ILE A 231 -10.04 -4.27 -26.54
CA ILE A 231 -11.44 -3.93 -26.24
C ILE A 231 -12.37 -4.31 -27.38
#